data_AF-A0A934A785-F1
#
_entry.id   AF-A0A934A785-F1
#
_cell.length_a   1.000
_cell.length_b   1.000
_cell.length_c   1.000
_cell.angle_alpha   90.00
_cell.angle_beta   90.00
_cell.angle_gamma   90.00
#
_symmetry.space_group_name_H-M   'P 1'
#
loop_
_entity.id
_entity.type
_entity.pdbx_description
1 polymer ?
#
loop_
_entity_poly.entity_id
_entity_poly.type
_entity_poly.pdbx_seq_one_letter_code
_entity_poly.pdbx_strand_id
1 'polypeptide(L)'
;KDQTSLWLALAESPWDEVRAELARHLESRARQLSPQTVRHVWASVLLGVHRGGREKRRVVQQLAVRIVKTPDEATLLLPLLSVALRSLRAPERRSALAGLAQAAFREPRLRAAIGAALPELKLFAEEAA
;
A
#
# COMPACT_ATOMS: atom_id res chain seq x y z
N LYS A 1 7.80 10.58 -24.01
CA LYS A 1 8.42 9.94 -22.82
C LYS A 1 7.57 10.30 -21.61
N ASP A 2 7.20 9.32 -20.80
CA ASP A 2 6.46 9.56 -19.56
C ASP A 2 7.36 10.32 -18.57
N GLN A 3 6.85 11.37 -17.94
CA GLN A 3 7.65 12.29 -17.13
C GLN A 3 7.42 12.02 -15.64
N THR A 4 8.40 11.45 -14.95
CA THR A 4 8.34 11.21 -13.49
C THR A 4 7.92 12.47 -12.72
N SER A 5 8.42 13.64 -13.12
CA SER A 5 8.07 14.94 -12.53
C SER A 5 6.57 15.26 -12.62
N LEU A 6 5.90 14.87 -13.70
CA LEU A 6 4.46 15.04 -13.85
C LEU A 6 3.70 14.16 -12.84
N TRP A 7 4.10 12.90 -12.68
CA TRP A 7 3.46 11.99 -11.72
C TRP A 7 3.67 12.42 -10.28
N LEU A 8 4.85 12.94 -9.95
CA LEU A 8 5.12 13.55 -8.64
C LEU A 8 4.23 14.77 -8.43
N ALA A 9 4.18 15.69 -9.39
CA ALA A 9 3.34 16.89 -9.30
C ALA A 9 1.84 16.55 -9.17
N LEU A 10 1.35 15.52 -9.86
CA LEU A 10 -0.03 15.05 -9.73
C LEU A 10 -0.28 14.37 -8.38
N ALA A 11 0.70 13.63 -7.84
CA ALA A 11 0.61 12.98 -6.54
C ALA A 11 0.64 13.99 -5.38
N GLU A 12 1.35 15.10 -5.54
CA GLU A 12 1.42 16.22 -4.58
C GLU A 12 0.34 17.28 -4.82
N SER A 13 -0.50 17.12 -5.86
CA SER A 13 -1.60 18.03 -6.16
C SER A 13 -2.45 18.29 -4.92
N PRO A 14 -2.85 19.55 -4.63
CA PRO A 14 -3.75 19.84 -3.51
C PRO A 14 -5.17 19.27 -3.75
N TRP A 15 -5.50 18.94 -5.01
CA TRP A 15 -6.82 18.47 -5.41
C TRP A 15 -6.98 16.96 -5.23
N ASP A 16 -7.86 16.55 -4.31
CA ASP A 16 -8.13 15.15 -3.98
C ASP A 16 -8.53 14.31 -5.22
N GLU A 17 -9.30 14.90 -6.13
CA GLU A 17 -9.79 14.24 -7.35
C GLU A 17 -8.65 13.87 -8.31
N VAL A 18 -7.64 14.72 -8.40
CA VAL A 18 -6.44 14.47 -9.22
C VAL A 18 -5.67 13.28 -8.65
N ARG A 19 -5.45 13.27 -7.32
CA ARG A 19 -4.78 12.15 -6.64
C ARG A 19 -5.59 10.86 -6.73
N ALA A 20 -6.92 10.95 -6.72
CA ALA A 20 -7.84 9.83 -6.89
C ALA A 20 -7.78 9.21 -8.30
N GLU A 21 -7.78 10.07 -9.32
CA GLU A 21 -7.61 9.65 -10.71
C GLU A 21 -6.26 8.95 -10.88
N LEU A 22 -5.21 9.51 -10.29
CA LEU A 22 -3.86 8.95 -10.33
C LEU A 22 -3.81 7.53 -9.76
N ALA A 23 -4.35 7.33 -8.55
CA ALA A 23 -4.40 6.03 -7.89
C ALA A 23 -5.19 5.00 -8.72
N ARG A 24 -6.24 5.42 -9.42
CA ARG A 24 -7.07 4.54 -10.27
C ARG A 24 -6.30 4.00 -11.48
N HIS A 25 -5.48 4.82 -12.11
CA HIS A 25 -4.69 4.43 -13.29
C HIS A 25 -3.32 3.85 -12.94
N LEU A 26 -2.92 3.90 -11.67
CA LEU A 26 -1.56 3.52 -11.27
C LEU A 26 -1.23 2.07 -11.61
N GLU A 27 -2.16 1.12 -11.42
CA GLU A 27 -1.92 -0.29 -11.77
C GLU A 27 -1.80 -0.53 -13.29
N SER A 28 -2.66 0.12 -14.08
CA SER A 28 -2.62 -0.04 -15.55
C SER A 28 -1.36 0.56 -16.15
N ARG A 29 -0.80 1.59 -15.51
CA ARG A 29 0.42 2.27 -15.94
C ARG A 29 1.68 1.84 -15.19
N ALA A 30 1.58 1.00 -14.16
CA ALA A 30 2.72 0.59 -13.35
C ALA A 30 3.88 0.01 -14.18
N ARG A 31 3.58 -0.66 -15.30
CA ARG A 31 4.59 -1.21 -16.22
C ARG A 31 5.39 -0.16 -16.99
N GLN A 32 4.84 1.04 -17.14
CA GLN A 32 5.46 2.17 -17.85
C GLN A 32 6.21 3.10 -16.89
N LEU A 33 6.05 2.89 -15.58
CA LEU A 33 6.64 3.70 -14.52
C LEU A 33 7.77 2.95 -13.84
N SER A 34 8.73 3.71 -13.29
CA SER A 34 9.73 3.10 -12.43
C SER A 34 9.09 2.58 -11.14
N PRO A 35 9.60 1.49 -10.52
CA PRO A 35 9.11 1.01 -9.23
C PRO A 35 9.19 2.07 -8.12
N GLN A 36 10.14 3.00 -8.20
CA GLN A 36 10.25 4.11 -7.27
C GLN A 36 9.10 5.11 -7.43
N THR A 37 8.73 5.44 -8.67
CA THR A 37 7.59 6.32 -8.96
C THR A 37 6.29 5.74 -8.43
N VAL A 38 6.05 4.44 -8.67
CA VAL A 38 4.83 3.77 -8.19
C VAL A 38 4.76 3.80 -6.65
N ARG A 39 5.86 3.48 -5.96
CA ARG A 39 5.95 3.56 -4.50
C ARG A 39 5.73 4.97 -3.97
N HIS A 40 6.29 5.98 -4.63
CA HIS A 40 6.09 7.37 -4.24
C HIS A 40 4.60 7.75 -4.34
N VAL A 41 3.92 7.42 -5.45
CA VAL A 41 2.49 7.72 -5.59
C VAL A 41 1.66 7.06 -4.49
N TRP A 42 1.92 5.78 -4.18
CA TRP A 42 1.28 5.10 -3.06
C TRP A 42 1.51 5.82 -1.72
N ALA A 43 2.76 6.20 -1.44
CA ALA A 43 3.12 6.92 -0.22
C ALA A 43 2.37 8.25 -0.12
N SER A 44 2.37 9.07 -1.18
CA SER A 44 1.70 10.38 -1.20
C SER A 44 0.19 10.27 -1.00
N VAL A 45 -0.46 9.26 -1.58
CA VAL A 45 -1.91 9.03 -1.36
C VAL A 45 -2.19 8.58 0.08
N LEU A 46 -1.37 7.69 0.65
CA LEU A 46 -1.55 7.21 2.03
C LEU A 46 -1.30 8.30 3.07
N LEU A 47 -0.26 9.12 2.86
CA LEU A 47 0.16 10.19 3.77
C LEU A 47 -0.68 11.47 3.59
N GLY A 48 -1.41 11.61 2.49
CA GLY A 48 -2.32 12.73 2.27
C GLY A 48 -3.33 12.91 3.39
N VAL A 49 -3.35 14.08 4.02
CA VAL A 49 -4.20 14.41 5.19
C VAL A 49 -5.63 14.80 4.80
N HIS A 50 -5.83 15.34 3.60
CA HIS A 50 -7.13 15.74 3.11
C HIS A 50 -8.00 14.52 2.78
N ARG A 51 -9.12 14.43 3.51
CA ARG A 51 -10.20 13.43 3.40
C ARG A 51 -9.73 12.01 3.03
N GLY A 52 -9.23 11.28 4.03
CA GLY A 52 -9.06 9.82 3.98
C GLY A 52 -10.33 9.11 3.49
N GLY A 53 -10.24 8.50 2.31
CA GLY A 53 -11.39 8.08 1.50
C GLY A 53 -11.17 6.76 0.74
N ARG A 54 -11.98 6.53 -0.30
CA ARG A 54 -11.94 5.32 -1.17
C ARG A 54 -10.54 5.07 -1.77
N GLU A 55 -9.78 6.12 -2.03
CA GLU A 55 -8.48 6.02 -2.69
C GLU A 55 -7.39 5.44 -1.79
N LYS A 56 -7.37 5.78 -0.49
CA LYS A 56 -6.46 5.12 0.46
C LYS A 56 -6.77 3.63 0.56
N ARG A 57 -8.06 3.26 0.57
CA ARG A 57 -8.47 1.85 0.52
C ARG A 57 -8.01 1.16 -0.77
N ARG A 58 -8.12 1.84 -1.92
CA ARG A 58 -7.61 1.34 -3.20
C ARG A 58 -6.10 1.14 -3.13
N VAL A 59 -5.32 2.11 -2.67
CA VAL A 59 -3.86 1.99 -2.55
C VAL A 59 -3.47 0.84 -1.62
N VAL A 60 -4.16 0.67 -0.49
CA VAL A 60 -3.97 -0.49 0.39
C VAL A 60 -4.19 -1.82 -0.34
N GLN A 61 -5.25 -1.91 -1.15
CA GLN A 61 -5.51 -3.12 -1.96
C GLN A 61 -4.42 -3.34 -3.01
N GLN A 62 -3.98 -2.28 -3.71
CA GLN A 62 -2.90 -2.35 -4.70
C GLN A 62 -1.59 -2.84 -4.06
N LEU A 63 -1.25 -2.33 -2.88
CA LEU A 63 -0.08 -2.76 -2.11
C LEU A 63 -0.18 -4.23 -1.71
N ALA A 64 -1.31 -4.66 -1.16
CA ALA A 64 -1.52 -6.06 -0.78
C ALA A 64 -1.41 -7.00 -1.98
N VAL A 65 -2.00 -6.64 -3.12
CA VAL A 65 -1.90 -7.39 -4.37
C VAL A 65 -0.45 -7.42 -4.88
N ARG A 66 0.27 -6.30 -4.82
CA ARG A 66 1.67 -6.21 -5.27
C ARG A 66 2.58 -7.10 -4.43
N ILE A 67 2.44 -7.07 -3.11
CA ILE A 67 3.26 -7.88 -2.20
C ILE A 67 3.03 -9.37 -2.46
N VAL A 68 1.79 -9.81 -2.71
CA VAL A 68 1.52 -11.21 -3.08
C VAL A 68 2.12 -11.57 -4.44
N LYS A 69 2.03 -10.68 -5.43
CA LYS A 69 2.57 -10.92 -6.78
C LYS A 69 4.10 -10.88 -6.83
N THR A 70 4.73 -10.14 -5.92
CA THR A 70 6.18 -9.94 -5.90
C THR A 70 6.67 -9.93 -4.45
N PRO A 71 6.76 -11.10 -3.80
CA PRO A 71 7.09 -11.20 -2.37
C PRO A 71 8.45 -10.59 -2.01
N ASP A 72 9.39 -10.55 -2.94
CA ASP A 72 10.71 -9.94 -2.75
C ASP A 72 10.64 -8.42 -2.48
N GLU A 73 9.55 -7.76 -2.88
CA GLU A 73 9.31 -6.34 -2.58
C GLU A 73 8.69 -6.13 -1.18
N ALA A 74 8.35 -7.19 -0.44
CA ALA A 74 7.62 -7.08 0.83
C ALA A 74 8.30 -6.16 1.84
N THR A 75 9.62 -6.27 2.02
CA THR A 75 10.40 -5.42 2.93
C THR A 75 10.28 -3.93 2.61
N LEU A 76 10.07 -3.59 1.33
CA LEU A 76 9.91 -2.21 0.86
C LEU A 76 8.47 -1.71 0.96
N LEU A 77 7.48 -2.60 0.84
CA LEU A 77 6.06 -2.23 0.72
C LEU A 77 5.28 -2.38 2.03
N LEU A 78 5.68 -3.30 2.92
CA LEU A 78 5.06 -3.49 4.23
C LEU A 78 5.09 -2.23 5.11
N PRO A 79 6.16 -1.40 5.12
CA PRO A 79 6.13 -0.13 5.83
C PRO A 79 5.05 0.85 5.34
N LEU A 80 4.65 0.80 4.06
CA LEU A 80 3.54 1.63 3.58
C LEU A 80 2.18 1.12 4.11
N LEU A 81 1.99 -0.20 4.16
CA LEU A 81 0.79 -0.80 4.77
C LEU A 81 0.72 -0.56 6.28
N SER A 82 1.86 -0.49 6.98
CA SER A 82 1.90 -0.24 8.42
C SER A 82 1.33 1.12 8.82
N VAL A 83 1.52 2.14 7.96
CA VAL A 83 0.90 3.46 8.10
C VAL A 83 -0.62 3.35 8.03
N ALA A 84 -1.15 2.60 7.06
CA ALA A 84 -2.59 2.42 6.91
C ALA A 84 -3.22 1.62 8.07
N LEU A 85 -2.50 0.64 8.62
CA LEU A 85 -2.93 -0.12 9.80
C LEU A 85 -3.04 0.77 11.05
N ARG A 86 -2.14 1.75 11.20
CA ARG A 86 -2.15 2.73 12.29
C ARG A 86 -3.12 3.89 12.07
N SER A 87 -3.92 3.87 11.00
CA SER A 87 -4.92 4.91 10.75
C SER A 87 -5.97 4.96 11.86
N LEU A 88 -6.30 6.17 12.31
CA LEU A 88 -7.39 6.43 13.24
C LEU A 88 -8.76 6.18 12.60
N ARG A 89 -8.84 6.18 11.26
CA ARG A 89 -10.08 5.94 10.50
C ARG A 89 -10.32 4.43 10.39
N ALA A 90 -11.38 3.95 11.04
CA ALA A 90 -11.71 2.51 11.07
C ALA A 90 -11.80 1.84 9.68
N PRO A 91 -12.37 2.45 8.62
CA PRO A 91 -12.43 1.82 7.30
C PRO A 91 -11.05 1.56 6.68
N GLU A 92 -10.09 2.45 6.88
CA GLU A 92 -8.72 2.31 6.36
C GLU A 92 -8.00 1.20 7.12
N ARG A 93 -8.04 1.24 8.44
CA ARG A 93 -7.44 0.21 9.30
C ARG A 93 -7.98 -1.19 9.00
N ARG A 94 -9.30 -1.34 8.86
CA ARG A 94 -9.92 -2.62 8.48
C ARG A 94 -9.48 -3.10 7.10
N SER A 95 -9.37 -2.19 6.14
CA SER A 95 -8.90 -2.54 4.78
C SER A 95 -7.45 -3.00 4.78
N ALA A 96 -6.60 -2.34 5.57
CA ALA A 96 -5.18 -2.71 5.73
C ALA A 96 -5.04 -4.09 6.38
N LEU A 97 -5.77 -4.33 7.47
CA LEU A 97 -5.77 -5.62 8.15
C LEU A 97 -6.24 -6.74 7.22
N ALA A 98 -7.35 -6.53 6.49
CA ALA A 98 -7.86 -7.51 5.53
C ALA A 98 -6.84 -7.82 4.42
N GLY A 99 -6.21 -6.78 3.85
CA GLY A 99 -5.19 -6.96 2.82
C GLY A 99 -3.95 -7.72 3.33
N LEU A 100 -3.48 -7.41 4.54
CA LEU A 100 -2.35 -8.10 5.17
C LEU A 100 -2.66 -9.56 5.50
N ALA A 101 -3.83 -9.82 6.09
CA ALA A 101 -4.26 -11.18 6.40
C ALA A 101 -4.37 -12.01 5.11
N GLN A 102 -5.04 -11.47 4.08
CA GLN A 102 -5.12 -12.15 2.78
C GLN A 102 -3.74 -12.41 2.16
N ALA A 103 -2.81 -11.46 2.25
CA ALA A 103 -1.46 -11.63 1.73
C ALA A 103 -0.73 -12.77 2.46
N ALA A 104 -0.79 -12.80 3.79
CA ALA A 104 -0.15 -13.82 4.61
C ALA A 104 -0.75 -15.23 4.46
N PHE A 105 -2.06 -15.31 4.15
CA PHE A 105 -2.71 -16.59 3.82
C PHE A 105 -2.35 -17.08 2.42
N ARG A 106 -2.28 -16.18 1.43
CA ARG A 106 -1.99 -16.55 0.04
C ARG A 106 -0.51 -16.84 -0.22
N GLU A 107 0.38 -16.18 0.51
CA GLU A 107 1.83 -16.36 0.41
C GLU A 107 2.44 -16.47 1.82
N PRO A 108 2.59 -17.70 2.34
CA PRO A 108 3.11 -17.93 3.70
C PRO A 108 4.53 -17.41 3.92
N ARG A 109 5.36 -17.27 2.87
CA ARG A 109 6.72 -16.69 2.99
C ARG A 109 6.70 -15.25 3.50
N LEU A 110 5.58 -14.54 3.33
CA LEU A 110 5.41 -13.18 3.84
C LEU A 110 5.22 -13.10 5.36
N ARG A 111 4.87 -14.20 6.04
CA ARG A 111 4.51 -14.18 7.48
C ARG A 111 5.64 -13.63 8.35
N ALA A 112 6.88 -14.05 8.10
CA ALA A 112 8.05 -13.57 8.82
C ALA A 112 8.28 -12.06 8.58
N ALA A 113 8.20 -11.62 7.33
CA ALA A 113 8.34 -10.20 6.98
C ALA A 113 7.22 -9.34 7.59
N ILE A 114 5.99 -9.84 7.58
CA ILE A 114 4.83 -9.20 8.21
C ILE A 114 5.04 -9.10 9.72
N GLY A 115 5.45 -10.18 10.38
CA GLY A 115 5.72 -10.19 11.82
C GLY A 115 6.84 -9.22 12.22
N ALA A 116 7.90 -9.13 11.41
CA ALA A 116 8.99 -8.18 11.64
C ALA A 116 8.55 -6.72 11.45
N ALA A 117 7.76 -6.43 10.43
CA ALA A 117 7.30 -5.06 10.13
C ALA A 117 6.13 -4.60 11.03
N LEU A 118 5.33 -5.54 11.54
CA LEU A 118 4.09 -5.32 12.29
C LEU A 118 4.05 -6.22 13.52
N PRO A 119 4.96 -6.03 14.49
CA PRO A 119 5.03 -6.89 15.68
C PRO A 119 3.75 -6.82 16.53
N GLU A 120 2.95 -5.77 16.40
CA GLU A 120 1.64 -5.65 17.04
C GLU A 120 0.59 -6.65 16.51
N LEU A 121 0.78 -7.17 15.29
CA LEU A 121 -0.11 -8.15 14.67
C LEU A 121 0.34 -9.57 15.07
N LYS A 122 -0.21 -10.06 16.18
CA LYS A 122 -0.06 -11.46 16.62
C LYS A 122 -0.89 -12.43 15.76
N LEU A 123 -0.64 -12.45 14.45
CA LEU A 123 -1.41 -13.26 13.50
C LEU A 123 -0.98 -14.73 13.45
N PHE A 124 0.27 -15.03 13.81
CA PHE A 124 0.90 -16.35 13.63
C PHE A 124 1.63 -16.85 14.89
N ALA A 125 1.31 -16.28 16.06
CA ALA A 125 2.02 -16.57 17.31
C ALA A 125 1.89 -18.04 17.77
N GLU A 126 0.92 -18.80 17.23
CA GLU A 126 0.65 -20.19 17.60
C GLU A 126 1.24 -21.23 16.63
N GLU A 127 1.76 -20.86 15.45
CA GLU A 127 2.34 -21.81 14.48
C GLU A 127 3.79 -22.23 14.81
N ALA A 128 4.37 -21.67 15.88
CA ALA A 128 5.76 -21.90 16.29
C ALA A 128 5.91 -22.77 17.56
N ALA A 129 4.82 -23.39 18.03
CA ALA A 129 4.80 -24.32 19.17
C ALA A 129 4.53 -25.75 18.68
#